data_AF-A0A2V9ZLW6-F1
#
_entry.id   AF-A0A2V9ZLW6-F1
#
_cell.length_a   1.000
_cell.length_b   1.000
_cell.length_c   1.000
_cell.angle_alpha   90.00
_cell.angle_beta   90.00
_cell.angle_gamma   90.00
#
_symmetry.space_group_name_H-M   'P 1'
#
loop_
_entity.id
_entity.type
_entity.pdbx_description
1 polymer ?
#
loop_
_entity_poly.entity_id
_entity_poly.type
_entity_poly.pdbx_seq_one_letter_code
_entity_poly.pdbx_strand_id
1 'polypeptide(L)'
;MGGFYKHFRSKDELLADAIAQAFSDGDMLYSALENVPREKRWKELVRVYLSPEHCDHADVGCPMAALAPEIARAKPSVRKRVSGLLKEHRWLEFMPGASAAERERNFFIILSAMAGAVSIARVLTEPADKERVLASVRNHLLHSF
;
A
#
# COMPACT_ATOMS: atom_id res chain seq x y z
N MET A 1 -31.62 -15.61 1.18
CA MET A 1 -30.25 -15.48 1.71
C MET A 1 -29.54 -16.80 1.50
N GLY A 2 -28.68 -16.96 0.49
CA GLY A 2 -27.99 -18.23 0.27
C GLY A 2 -27.48 -18.42 -1.15
N GLY A 3 -26.42 -17.69 -1.52
CA GLY A 3 -25.80 -17.83 -2.85
C GLY A 3 -24.29 -17.56 -2.89
N PHE A 4 -23.70 -16.92 -1.87
CA PHE A 4 -22.30 -16.48 -1.90
C PHE A 4 -21.25 -17.55 -1.55
N TYR A 5 -21.65 -18.71 -1.03
CA TYR A 5 -20.70 -19.74 -0.51
C TYR A 5 -20.34 -20.85 -1.51
N LYS A 6 -20.72 -20.74 -2.78
CA LYS A 6 -20.51 -21.84 -3.74
C LYS A 6 -19.07 -21.97 -4.26
N HIS A 7 -18.23 -20.95 -4.04
CA HIS A 7 -16.83 -20.92 -4.52
C HIS A 7 -15.77 -20.64 -3.42
N PHE A 8 -16.16 -20.21 -2.22
CA PHE A 8 -15.22 -19.89 -1.13
C PHE A 8 -15.64 -20.57 0.17
N ARG A 9 -14.72 -21.24 0.88
CA ARG A 9 -15.05 -22.05 2.06
C ARG A 9 -15.29 -21.19 3.31
N SER A 10 -14.97 -19.89 3.29
CA SER A 10 -15.42 -18.92 4.31
C SER A 10 -15.24 -17.44 3.89
N LYS A 11 -15.88 -16.51 4.61
CA LYS A 11 -15.69 -15.05 4.48
C LYS A 11 -14.21 -14.63 4.64
N ASP A 12 -13.46 -15.34 5.47
CA ASP A 12 -12.04 -15.05 5.72
C ASP A 12 -11.14 -15.47 4.54
N GLU A 13 -11.51 -16.54 3.83
CA GLU A 13 -10.80 -16.95 2.61
C GLU A 13 -11.03 -15.94 1.49
N LEU A 14 -12.28 -15.47 1.32
CA LEU A 14 -12.59 -14.42 0.36
C LEU A 14 -11.81 -13.13 0.66
N LEU A 15 -11.71 -12.74 1.94
CA LEU A 15 -10.91 -11.58 2.36
C LEU A 15 -9.43 -11.80 2.02
N ALA A 16 -8.89 -12.98 2.29
CA ALA A 16 -7.49 -13.30 1.99
C ALA A 16 -7.17 -13.27 0.49
N ASP A 17 -8.08 -13.77 -0.34
CA ASP A 17 -7.93 -13.77 -1.79
C ASP A 17 -8.09 -12.36 -2.36
N ALA A 18 -9.04 -11.57 -1.85
CA ALA A 18 -9.20 -10.17 -2.23
C ALA A 18 -7.97 -9.33 -1.87
N ILE A 19 -7.40 -9.53 -0.67
CA ILE A 19 -6.16 -8.85 -0.28
C ILE A 19 -5.00 -9.27 -1.20
N ALA A 20 -4.89 -10.57 -1.50
CA ALA A 20 -3.84 -11.05 -2.38
C ALA A 20 -3.98 -10.50 -3.81
N GLN A 21 -5.21 -10.38 -4.32
CA GLN A 21 -5.49 -9.74 -5.60
C GLN A 21 -5.07 -8.27 -5.58
N ALA A 22 -5.42 -7.52 -4.54
CA ALA A 22 -5.02 -6.12 -4.39
C ALA A 22 -3.50 -5.93 -4.32
N PHE A 23 -2.77 -6.88 -3.72
CA PHE A 23 -1.31 -6.89 -3.79
C PHE A 23 -0.78 -7.19 -5.20
N SER A 24 -1.44 -8.06 -5.98
CA SER A 24 -1.09 -8.33 -7.37
C SER A 24 -1.38 -7.15 -8.30
N ASP A 25 -2.38 -6.31 -8.00
CA ASP A 25 -2.58 -5.06 -8.74
C ASP A 25 -1.39 -4.10 -8.56
N GLY A 26 -0.66 -4.24 -7.45
CA GLY A 26 0.64 -3.61 -7.23
C GLY A 26 1.69 -4.01 -8.28
N ASP A 27 1.56 -5.17 -8.92
CA ASP A 27 2.48 -5.63 -9.98
C ASP A 27 2.44 -4.71 -11.19
N MET A 28 1.26 -4.16 -11.53
CA MET A 28 1.16 -3.20 -12.64
C MET A 28 1.92 -1.91 -12.33
N LEU A 29 1.80 -1.40 -11.10
CA LEU A 29 2.57 -0.23 -10.67
C LEU A 29 4.07 -0.54 -10.62
N TYR A 30 4.43 -1.75 -10.18
CA TYR A 30 5.82 -2.18 -10.16
C TYR A 30 6.42 -2.16 -11.56
N SER A 31 5.77 -2.81 -12.53
CA SER A 31 6.22 -2.86 -13.94
C SER A 31 6.28 -1.47 -14.58
N ALA A 32 5.35 -0.57 -14.25
CA ALA A 32 5.40 0.82 -14.72
C ALA A 32 6.65 1.57 -14.21
N LEU A 33 7.14 1.21 -13.02
CA LEU A 33 8.33 1.82 -12.40
C LEU A 33 9.65 1.16 -12.83
N GLU A 34 9.64 -0.01 -13.47
CA GLU A 34 10.87 -0.68 -13.92
C GLU A 34 11.69 0.18 -14.89
N ASN A 35 11.03 0.94 -15.77
CA ASN A 35 11.68 1.81 -16.74
C ASN A 35 12.13 3.16 -16.14
N VAL A 36 11.73 3.48 -14.90
CA VAL A 36 12.15 4.69 -14.21
C VAL A 36 13.55 4.48 -13.62
N PRO A 37 14.47 5.48 -13.67
CA PRO A 37 15.77 5.38 -13.01
C PRO A 37 15.61 5.01 -11.53
N ARG A 38 16.44 4.08 -11.03
CA ARG A 38 16.29 3.48 -9.70
C ARG A 38 16.15 4.53 -8.60
N GLU A 39 16.94 5.59 -8.66
CA GLU A 39 16.95 6.69 -7.70
C GLU A 39 15.66 7.53 -7.69
N LYS A 40 14.84 7.41 -8.73
CA LYS A 40 13.54 8.08 -8.87
C LYS A 40 12.35 7.16 -8.62
N ARG A 41 12.50 5.83 -8.69
CA ARG A 41 11.39 4.86 -8.57
C ARG A 41 10.56 5.04 -7.31
N TRP A 42 11.20 5.12 -6.14
CA TRP A 42 10.47 5.35 -4.89
C TRP A 42 9.79 6.73 -4.84
N LYS A 43 10.38 7.75 -5.46
CA LYS A 43 9.78 9.09 -5.52
C LYS A 43 8.50 9.06 -6.34
N GLU A 44 8.51 8.36 -7.47
CA GLU A 44 7.29 8.16 -8.26
C GLU A 44 6.25 7.32 -7.52
N LEU A 45 6.67 6.26 -6.82
CA LEU A 45 5.77 5.50 -5.94
C LEU A 45 5.08 6.40 -4.91
N VAL A 46 5.85 7.26 -4.22
CA VAL A 46 5.32 8.22 -3.24
C VAL A 46 4.32 9.19 -3.88
N ARG A 47 4.59 9.69 -5.09
CA ARG A 47 3.68 10.61 -5.79
C ARG A 47 2.38 9.94 -6.22
N VAL A 48 2.46 8.73 -6.77
CA VAL A 48 1.28 7.97 -7.20
C VAL A 48 0.42 7.58 -6.01
N TYR A 49 1.04 7.06 -4.94
CA TYR A 49 0.34 6.64 -3.73
C TYR A 49 -0.34 7.81 -3.02
N LEU A 50 0.35 8.94 -2.86
CA LEU A 50 -0.19 10.13 -2.19
C LEU A 50 -0.91 11.08 -3.16
N SER A 51 -1.68 10.53 -4.10
CA SER A 51 -2.51 11.30 -5.03
C SER A 51 -3.97 11.35 -4.56
N PRO A 52 -4.73 12.41 -4.92
CA PRO A 52 -6.18 12.44 -4.73
C PRO A 52 -6.87 11.23 -5.36
N GLU A 53 -6.42 10.82 -6.55
CA GLU A 53 -6.95 9.65 -7.27
C GLU A 53 -6.90 8.38 -6.41
N HIS A 54 -5.76 8.06 -5.80
CA HIS A 54 -5.66 6.90 -4.91
C HIS A 54 -6.44 7.09 -3.60
N CYS A 55 -6.50 8.34 -3.09
CA CYS A 55 -7.28 8.63 -1.90
C CYS A 55 -8.77 8.35 -2.11
N ASP A 56 -9.33 8.75 -3.24
CA ASP A 56 -10.76 8.65 -3.53
C ASP A 56 -11.20 7.25 -3.99
N HIS A 57 -10.28 6.42 -4.50
CA HIS A 57 -10.55 5.04 -4.89
C HIS A 57 -9.96 4.03 -3.88
N ALA A 58 -10.72 3.72 -2.83
CA ALA A 58 -10.30 2.77 -1.78
C ALA A 58 -10.30 1.30 -2.23
N ASP A 59 -10.99 1.01 -3.32
CA ASP A 59 -11.10 -0.29 -3.97
C ASP A 59 -9.89 -0.63 -4.85
N VAL A 60 -9.03 0.35 -5.16
CA VAL A 60 -7.82 0.16 -5.98
C VAL A 60 -6.56 0.57 -5.23
N GLY A 61 -5.46 -0.15 -5.47
CA GLY A 61 -4.15 0.13 -4.90
C GLY A 61 -3.89 -0.59 -3.58
N CYS A 62 -3.10 0.02 -2.68
CA CYS A 62 -2.51 -0.71 -1.56
C CYS A 62 -3.54 -1.09 -0.48
N PRO A 63 -3.75 -2.37 -0.19
CA PRO A 63 -4.75 -2.81 0.77
C PRO A 63 -4.41 -2.42 2.22
N MET A 64 -3.15 -2.07 2.52
CA MET A 64 -2.75 -1.66 3.87
C MET A 64 -3.40 -0.34 4.31
N ALA A 65 -3.70 0.57 3.37
CA ALA A 65 -4.37 1.83 3.69
C ALA A 65 -5.86 1.66 4.02
N ALA A 66 -6.47 0.52 3.68
CA ALA A 66 -7.90 0.28 3.87
C ALA A 66 -8.20 -0.85 4.86
N LEU A 67 -7.34 -1.88 4.94
CA LEU A 67 -7.66 -3.16 5.58
C LEU A 67 -6.67 -3.59 6.66
N ALA A 68 -5.68 -2.77 7.03
CA ALA A 68 -4.66 -3.17 8.01
C ALA A 68 -5.25 -3.66 9.36
N PRO A 69 -6.24 -2.98 9.97
CA PRO A 69 -6.89 -3.48 11.20
C PRO A 69 -7.64 -4.79 11.01
N GLU A 70 -8.31 -4.98 9.88
CA GLU A 70 -9.07 -6.18 9.53
C GLU A 70 -8.12 -7.36 9.33
N ILE A 71 -7.02 -7.15 8.59
CA ILE A 71 -5.94 -8.12 8.39
C ILE A 71 -5.36 -8.55 9.74
N ALA A 72 -5.10 -7.61 10.65
CA ALA A 72 -4.55 -7.90 11.96
C ALA A 72 -5.47 -8.79 12.83
N ARG A 73 -6.79 -8.72 12.62
CA ARG A 73 -7.79 -9.53 13.32
C ARG A 73 -8.14 -10.83 12.57
N ALA A 74 -7.69 -10.99 11.33
CA ALA A 74 -7.97 -12.18 10.53
C ALA A 74 -7.26 -13.44 11.07
N LYS A 75 -7.67 -14.61 10.56
CA LYS A 75 -7.07 -15.89 10.91
C LYS A 75 -5.55 -15.89 10.67
N PRO A 76 -4.77 -16.66 11.46
CA PRO A 76 -3.31 -16.70 11.34
C PRO A 76 -2.80 -17.02 9.93
N SER A 77 -3.50 -17.85 9.17
CA SER A 77 -3.15 -18.18 7.77
C SER A 77 -3.21 -16.95 6.86
N VAL A 78 -4.24 -16.12 6.98
CA VAL A 78 -4.41 -14.86 6.22
C VAL A 78 -3.30 -13.88 6.57
N ARG A 79 -3.08 -13.65 7.87
CA ARG A 79 -1.99 -12.81 8.37
C ARG A 79 -0.62 -13.27 7.87
N LYS A 80 -0.38 -14.58 7.85
CA LYS A 80 0.89 -15.15 7.35
C LYS A 80 1.08 -14.88 5.86
N ARG A 81 0.02 -15.02 5.05
CA ARG A 81 0.06 -14.69 3.61
C ARG A 81 0.40 -13.22 3.38
N VAL A 82 -0.33 -12.30 4.02
CA VAL A 82 -0.08 -10.85 3.89
C VAL A 82 1.30 -10.47 4.42
N SER A 83 1.74 -11.06 5.54
CA SER A 83 3.09 -10.84 6.05
C SER A 83 4.18 -11.30 5.07
N GLY A 84 3.93 -12.37 4.32
CA GLY A 84 4.82 -12.82 3.24
C GLY A 84 4.92 -11.80 2.12
N LEU A 85 3.77 -11.29 1.65
CA LEU A 85 3.69 -10.28 0.59
C LEU A 85 4.42 -8.97 0.99
N LEU A 86 4.25 -8.51 2.24
CA LEU A 86 4.96 -7.33 2.74
C LEU A 86 6.48 -7.52 2.86
N LYS A 87 6.93 -8.77 2.94
CA LYS A 87 8.35 -9.14 2.98
C LYS A 87 8.90 -9.46 1.59
N GLU A 88 8.08 -9.41 0.54
CA GLU A 88 8.58 -9.64 -0.80
C GLU A 88 9.60 -8.57 -1.17
N HIS A 89 10.82 -9.03 -1.44
CA HIS A 89 11.99 -8.19 -1.63
C HIS A 89 11.92 -7.29 -2.87
N ARG A 90 10.95 -7.49 -3.77
CA ARG A 90 10.84 -6.73 -5.02
C ARG A 90 10.66 -5.23 -4.79
N TRP A 91 9.86 -4.81 -3.81
CA TRP A 91 9.70 -3.37 -3.56
C TRP A 91 10.93 -2.75 -2.90
N LEU A 92 11.75 -3.56 -2.20
CA LEU A 92 12.93 -3.08 -1.49
C LEU A 92 14.01 -2.55 -2.44
N GLU A 93 14.12 -3.06 -3.67
CA GLU A 93 15.12 -2.54 -4.63
C GLU A 93 14.81 -1.12 -5.12
N PHE A 94 13.55 -0.71 -5.07
CA PHE A 94 13.11 0.64 -5.45
C PHE A 94 13.38 1.65 -4.33
N MET A 95 13.46 1.18 -3.07
CA MET A 95 13.59 2.05 -1.90
C MET A 95 14.97 2.72 -1.81
N PRO A 96 15.03 3.95 -1.25
CA PRO A 96 16.30 4.62 -1.01
C PRO A 96 17.11 3.87 0.05
N GLY A 97 18.43 3.87 -0.07
CA GLY A 97 19.35 3.22 0.87
C GLY A 97 20.54 2.53 0.21
N ALA A 98 21.70 2.60 0.86
CA ALA A 98 22.93 2.00 0.37
C ALA A 98 22.96 0.49 0.61
N SER A 99 22.45 0.04 1.76
CA SER A 99 22.36 -1.38 2.13
C SER A 99 20.94 -1.95 2.00
N ALA A 100 20.82 -3.28 1.92
CA ALA A 100 19.52 -3.94 1.94
C ALA A 100 18.73 -3.65 3.24
N ALA A 101 19.42 -3.62 4.38
CA ALA A 101 18.82 -3.30 5.67
C ALA A 101 18.32 -1.84 5.74
N GLU A 102 19.03 -0.88 5.13
CA GLU A 102 18.52 0.49 5.01
C GLU A 102 17.28 0.56 4.12
N ARG A 103 17.29 -0.12 2.98
CA ARG A 103 16.13 -0.14 2.08
C ARG A 103 14.90 -0.76 2.73
N GLU A 104 15.07 -1.81 3.53
CA GLU A 104 14.00 -2.40 4.33
C GLU A 104 13.48 -1.44 5.40
N ARG A 105 14.36 -0.78 6.16
CA ARG A 105 13.92 0.24 7.13
C ARG A 105 13.14 1.37 6.45
N ASN A 106 13.68 1.89 5.35
CA ASN A 106 13.06 2.99 4.60
C ASN A 106 11.74 2.56 3.96
N PHE A 107 11.62 1.31 3.48
CA PHE A 107 10.37 0.73 3.02
C PHE A 107 9.27 0.84 4.08
N PHE A 108 9.53 0.36 5.30
CA PHE A 108 8.52 0.38 6.36
C PHE A 108 8.15 1.80 6.79
N ILE A 109 9.11 2.72 6.82
CA ILE A 109 8.84 4.14 7.12
C ILE A 109 7.96 4.76 6.04
N ILE A 110 8.35 4.63 4.77
CA ILE A 110 7.65 5.20 3.63
C ILE A 110 6.24 4.60 3.51
N LEU A 111 6.09 3.27 3.57
CA LEU A 111 4.80 2.60 3.51
C LEU A 111 3.87 3.02 4.65
N SER A 112 4.38 3.07 5.88
CA SER A 112 3.56 3.46 7.03
C SER A 112 3.09 4.91 6.94
N ALA A 113 3.98 5.82 6.53
CA ALA A 113 3.63 7.22 6.33
C ALA A 113 2.59 7.39 5.21
N MET A 114 2.78 6.72 4.07
CA MET A 114 1.85 6.79 2.94
C MET A 114 0.47 6.22 3.30
N ALA A 115 0.42 5.00 3.82
CA ALA A 115 -0.83 4.34 4.18
C ALA A 115 -1.60 5.11 5.27
N GLY A 116 -0.88 5.63 6.27
CA GLY A 116 -1.47 6.46 7.33
C GLY A 116 -2.04 7.78 6.79
N ALA A 117 -1.29 8.46 5.92
CA ALA A 117 -1.75 9.71 5.31
C ALA A 117 -3.02 9.53 4.49
N VAL A 118 -3.10 8.48 3.66
CA VAL A 118 -4.30 8.16 2.88
C VAL A 118 -5.47 7.79 3.80
N SER A 119 -5.21 7.01 4.86
CA SER A 119 -6.24 6.65 5.85
C SER A 119 -6.84 7.90 6.50
N ILE A 120 -6.01 8.86 6.90
CA ILE A 120 -6.45 10.13 7.50
C ILE A 120 -7.18 10.98 6.45
N ALA A 121 -6.64 11.13 5.25
CA ALA A 121 -7.25 11.92 4.19
C ALA A 121 -8.66 11.42 3.84
N ARG A 122 -8.90 10.10 3.83
CA ARG A 122 -10.23 9.52 3.60
C ARG A 122 -11.28 9.86 4.66
N VAL A 123 -10.86 10.26 5.87
CA VAL A 123 -11.78 10.72 6.92
C VAL A 123 -12.22 12.17 6.69
N LEU A 124 -11.41 12.96 5.98
CA LEU A 124 -11.67 14.38 5.75
C LEU A 124 -12.72 14.55 4.63
N THR A 125 -13.65 15.48 4.83
CA THR A 125 -14.73 15.77 3.87
C THR A 125 -14.33 16.79 2.83
N GLU A 126 -13.55 17.80 3.22
CA GLU A 126 -13.17 18.89 2.34
C GLU A 126 -11.99 18.51 1.43
N PRO A 127 -12.12 18.65 0.09
CA PRO A 127 -11.04 18.32 -0.84
C PRO A 127 -9.72 19.04 -0.54
N ALA A 128 -9.80 20.30 -0.06
CA ALA A 128 -8.62 21.08 0.31
C ALA A 128 -7.89 20.49 1.53
N ASP A 129 -8.61 19.89 2.47
CA ASP A 129 -8.01 19.29 3.67
C ASP A 129 -7.38 17.94 3.34
N LYS A 130 -8.03 17.14 2.48
CA LYS A 130 -7.45 15.91 1.91
C LYS A 130 -6.12 16.19 1.23
N GLU A 131 -6.09 17.12 0.27
CA GLU A 131 -4.88 17.47 -0.47
C GLU A 131 -3.80 18.01 0.47
N ARG A 132 -4.16 18.78 1.50
CA ARG A 132 -3.19 19.28 2.48
C ARG A 132 -2.45 18.14 3.17
N VAL A 133 -3.16 17.12 3.67
CA VAL A 133 -2.54 15.96 4.32
C VAL A 133 -1.65 15.18 3.36
N LEU A 134 -2.17 14.85 2.18
CA LEU A 134 -1.43 14.10 1.16
C LEU A 134 -0.16 14.85 0.73
N ALA A 135 -0.27 16.14 0.43
CA ALA A 135 0.85 16.99 0.03
C ALA A 135 1.89 17.15 1.14
N SER A 136 1.47 17.34 2.40
CA SER A 136 2.39 17.46 3.53
C SER A 136 3.28 16.23 3.69
N VAL A 137 2.68 15.04 3.67
CA VAL A 137 3.44 13.78 3.81
C VAL A 137 4.27 13.50 2.57
N ARG A 138 3.74 13.74 1.37
CA ARG A 138 4.45 13.59 0.08
C ARG A 138 5.70 14.46 0.06
N ASN A 139 5.57 15.73 0.42
CA ASN A 139 6.70 16.65 0.45
C ASN A 139 7.72 16.26 1.50
N HIS A 140 7.30 15.84 2.70
CA HIS A 140 8.22 15.37 3.73
C HIS A 140 9.05 14.18 3.23
N LEU A 141 8.38 13.10 2.78
CA LEU A 141 9.06 11.89 2.32
C LEU A 141 10.04 12.16 1.17
N LEU A 142 9.70 13.03 0.22
CA LEU A 142 10.57 13.34 -0.92
C LEU A 142 11.87 14.10 -0.55
N HIS A 143 11.96 14.65 0.67
CA HIS A 143 13.13 15.39 1.16
C HIS A 143 13.83 14.72 2.36
N SER A 144 13.30 13.60 2.87
CA SER A 144 13.81 12.92 4.07
C SER A 144 14.80 11.79 3.80
N PHE A 145 15.01 11.42 2.53
CA PHE A 145 15.87 10.29 2.11
C PHE A 145 16.83 10.66 0.99
#